data_AF-A0A349Z7G8-F1
#
_entry.id   AF-A0A349Z7G8-F1
#
_cell.length_a   1.000
_cell.length_b   1.000
_cell.length_c   1.000
_cell.angle_alpha   90.00
_cell.angle_beta   90.00
_cell.angle_gamma   90.00
#
_symmetry.space_group_name_H-M   'P 1'
#
loop_
_entity.id
_entity.type
_entity.pdbx_description
1 polymer ?
#
loop_
_entity_poly.entity_id
_entity_poly.type
_entity_poly.pdbx_seq_one_letter_code
_entity_poly.pdbx_strand_id
1 'polypeptide(L)'
;MSDDDKRYLYIPHAGPSLLETPLLNKGSAFSAKERARFNLTGLLPPRYETIEEQVERAYLQYNSFDEPLNKHIYLRAIQDNNETLFYRLIQSHIEEMMPIIYTPT
;
A
#
# COMPACT_ATOMS: atom_id res chain seq x y z
N MET A 1 -0.94 27.73 12.84
CA MET A 1 0.31 26.94 12.75
C MET A 1 0.38 26.43 11.33
N SER A 2 1.34 26.95 10.57
CA SER A 2 1.42 26.96 9.11
C SER A 2 1.60 25.55 8.50
N ASP A 3 0.68 25.18 7.63
CA ASP A 3 0.65 23.92 6.84
C ASP A 3 1.59 24.00 5.62
N ASP A 4 2.73 24.70 5.77
CA ASP A 4 3.40 25.43 4.68
C ASP A 4 4.89 25.08 4.51
N ASP A 5 5.24 23.79 4.61
CA ASP A 5 6.55 23.29 4.11
C ASP A 5 6.51 21.81 3.66
N LYS A 6 5.35 21.35 3.17
CA LYS A 6 5.30 20.03 2.50
C LYS A 6 5.78 20.22 1.06
N ARG A 7 7.06 19.92 0.82
CA ARG A 7 7.66 19.81 -0.50
C ARG A 7 7.03 18.66 -1.28
N TYR A 8 5.89 18.93 -1.90
CA TYR A 8 5.25 18.00 -2.83
C TYR A 8 5.99 18.01 -4.16
N LEU A 9 6.22 16.82 -4.71
CA LEU A 9 6.69 16.66 -6.07
C LEU A 9 5.48 16.62 -7.01
N TYR A 10 5.57 17.36 -8.11
CA TYR A 10 4.59 17.23 -9.19
C TYR A 10 4.72 15.86 -9.85
N ILE A 11 3.59 15.23 -10.15
CA ILE A 11 3.51 13.96 -10.88
C ILE A 11 2.54 14.08 -12.06
N PRO A 12 2.86 13.56 -13.25
CA PRO A 12 1.97 13.60 -14.41
C PRO A 12 0.99 12.41 -14.44
N HIS A 13 0.57 11.89 -13.29
CA HIS A 13 -0.29 10.70 -13.17
C HIS A 13 -1.63 11.03 -12.49
N ALA A 14 -2.72 10.47 -13.03
CA ALA A 14 -4.08 10.56 -12.49
C ALA A 14 -4.93 9.38 -12.99
N GLY A 15 -6.10 9.16 -12.39
CA GLY A 15 -7.04 8.11 -12.78
C GLY A 15 -6.42 6.72 -12.67
N PRO A 16 -6.76 5.79 -13.59
CA PRO A 16 -6.21 4.43 -13.60
C PRO A 16 -4.68 4.38 -13.62
N SER A 17 -4.02 5.25 -14.39
CA SER A 17 -2.55 5.28 -14.47
C SER A 17 -1.86 5.50 -13.13
N LEU A 18 -2.48 6.26 -12.22
CA LEU A 18 -1.98 6.48 -10.87
C LEU A 18 -2.13 5.23 -10.00
N LEU A 19 -3.23 4.50 -10.16
CA LEU A 19 -3.51 3.25 -9.43
C LEU A 19 -2.61 2.10 -9.91
N GLU A 20 -2.21 2.11 -11.17
CA GLU A 20 -1.30 1.14 -11.78
C GLU A 20 0.18 1.44 -11.50
N THR A 21 0.50 2.58 -10.87
CA THR A 21 1.88 2.95 -10.51
C THR A 21 2.12 2.62 -9.03
N PRO A 22 2.83 1.53 -8.68
CA PRO A 22 2.86 1.01 -7.30
C PRO A 22 3.51 1.96 -6.29
N LEU A 23 4.47 2.76 -6.74
CA LEU A 23 5.12 3.81 -5.94
C LEU A 23 4.18 4.95 -5.54
N LEU A 24 3.11 5.18 -6.31
CA LEU A 24 2.19 6.31 -6.13
C LEU A 24 0.83 5.88 -5.61
N ASN A 25 0.44 4.62 -5.85
CA ASN A 25 -0.84 4.09 -5.44
C ASN A 25 -0.93 3.94 -3.90
N LYS A 26 -1.95 4.59 -3.32
CA LYS A 26 -2.26 4.49 -1.88
C LYS A 26 -3.49 3.62 -1.62
N GLY A 27 -4.16 3.11 -2.66
CA GLY A 27 -5.43 2.39 -2.55
C GLY A 27 -6.47 3.17 -1.74
N SER A 28 -7.06 2.53 -0.75
CA SER A 28 -8.04 3.14 0.17
C SER A 28 -7.49 4.33 0.98
N ALA A 29 -6.17 4.48 1.10
CA ALA A 29 -5.54 5.58 1.84
C ALA A 29 -5.45 6.90 1.06
N PHE A 30 -5.91 6.96 -0.19
CA PHE A 30 -6.19 8.24 -0.82
C PHE A 30 -7.34 8.96 -0.10
N SER A 31 -7.03 10.13 0.45
CA SER A 31 -8.01 11.03 1.07
C SER A 31 -9.07 11.49 0.07
N ALA A 32 -10.23 11.96 0.55
CA ALA A 32 -11.27 12.50 -0.31
C ALA A 32 -10.77 13.62 -1.24
N LYS A 33 -9.89 14.49 -0.74
CA LYS A 33 -9.26 15.58 -1.49
C LYS A 33 -8.32 15.05 -2.58
N GLU A 34 -7.52 14.03 -2.30
CA GLU A 34 -6.66 13.38 -3.30
C GLU A 34 -7.49 12.67 -4.36
N ARG A 35 -8.55 11.94 -3.98
CA ARG A 35 -9.42 11.26 -4.95
C ARG A 35 -10.09 12.24 -5.92
N ALA A 36 -10.54 13.39 -5.43
CA ALA A 36 -11.08 14.44 -6.28
C ALA A 36 -10.00 15.04 -7.21
N ARG A 37 -8.80 15.33 -6.68
CA ARG A 37 -7.70 15.95 -7.46
C ARG A 37 -7.10 15.03 -8.51
N PHE A 38 -7.04 13.73 -8.23
CA PHE A 38 -6.45 12.72 -9.11
C PHE A 38 -7.50 11.97 -9.94
N ASN A 39 -8.76 12.42 -9.99
CA ASN A 39 -9.83 11.77 -10.76
C ASN A 39 -10.03 10.28 -10.40
N LEU A 40 -10.03 9.95 -9.10
CA LEU A 40 -10.20 8.58 -8.59
C LEU A 40 -11.61 8.29 -8.08
N THR A 41 -12.51 9.27 -8.12
CA THR A 41 -13.91 9.09 -7.70
C THR A 41 -14.57 8.00 -8.51
N GLY A 42 -15.13 6.99 -7.84
CA GLY A 42 -15.76 5.82 -8.48
C GLY A 42 -14.78 4.71 -8.88
N LEU A 43 -13.47 4.94 -8.87
CA LEU A 43 -12.45 3.92 -9.18
C LEU A 43 -12.00 3.12 -7.95
N LEU A 44 -12.30 3.63 -6.76
CA LEU A 44 -11.94 3.02 -5.48
C LEU A 44 -13.20 2.80 -4.64
N PRO A 45 -13.25 1.74 -3.80
CA PRO A 45 -14.35 1.53 -2.86
C PRO A 45 -14.57 2.76 -1.97
N PRO A 46 -15.81 3.01 -1.48
CA PRO A 46 -16.16 4.17 -0.65
C PRO A 46 -15.66 4.03 0.80
N ARG A 47 -14.46 3.48 1.00
CA ARG A 47 -13.78 3.34 2.28
C ARG A 47 -12.47 4.11 2.24
N TYR A 48 -12.21 4.86 3.30
CA TYR A 48 -10.96 5.59 3.51
C TYR A 48 -10.24 4.92 4.67
N GLU A 49 -8.99 4.53 4.46
CA GLU A 49 -8.18 3.87 5.50
C GLU A 49 -6.94 4.72 5.78
N THR A 50 -6.44 4.69 7.02
CA THR A 50 -5.07 5.12 7.31
C THR A 50 -4.07 4.06 6.84
N ILE A 51 -2.79 4.42 6.76
CA ILE A 51 -1.76 3.42 6.44
C ILE A 51 -1.67 2.34 7.54
N GLU A 52 -1.91 2.70 8.80
CA GLU A 52 -1.97 1.77 9.93
C GLU A 52 -3.11 0.75 9.78
N GLU A 53 -4.32 1.19 9.42
CA GLU A 53 -5.46 0.30 9.17
C GLU A 53 -5.20 -0.64 7.98
N GLN A 54 -4.54 -0.14 6.93
CA GLN A 54 -4.12 -0.97 5.80
C GLN A 54 -3.09 -2.04 6.22
N VAL A 55 -2.13 -1.69 7.07
CA VAL A 55 -1.12 -2.61 7.60
C VAL A 55 -1.77 -3.69 8.45
N GLU A 56 -2.66 -3.32 9.38
CA GLU A 56 -3.38 -4.28 10.23
C GLU A 56 -4.17 -5.28 9.37
N ARG A 57 -4.96 -4.78 8.41
CA ARG A 57 -5.71 -5.62 7.48
C ARG A 57 -4.81 -6.53 6.64
N ALA A 58 -3.68 -6.02 6.16
CA ALA A 58 -2.73 -6.80 5.38
C ALA A 58 -2.07 -7.90 6.23
N TYR A 59 -1.74 -7.60 7.49
CA TYR A 59 -1.18 -8.57 8.42
C TYR A 59 -2.16 -9.69 8.75
N LEU A 60 -3.43 -9.37 9.00
CA LEU A 60 -4.49 -10.36 9.21
C LEU A 60 -4.64 -11.30 7.99
N GLN A 61 -4.61 -10.74 6.78
CA GLN A 61 -4.68 -11.54 5.55
C GLN A 61 -3.43 -12.42 5.39
N TYR A 62 -2.24 -11.89 5.66
CA TYR A 62 -1.00 -12.65 5.63
C TYR A 62 -1.04 -13.84 6.59
N ASN A 63 -1.56 -13.66 7.81
CA ASN A 63 -1.69 -14.72 8.81
C ASN A 63 -2.76 -15.76 8.50
N SER A 64 -3.69 -15.46 7.59
CA SER A 64 -4.70 -16.44 7.15
C SER A 64 -4.15 -17.51 6.20
N PHE A 65 -2.93 -17.35 5.70
CA PHE A 65 -2.29 -18.33 4.82
C PHE A 65 -1.42 -19.30 5.63
N ASP A 66 -1.63 -20.59 5.42
CA ASP A 66 -0.82 -21.64 6.06
C ASP A 66 0.52 -21.88 5.34
N GLU A 67 0.51 -21.89 4.00
CA GLU A 67 1.70 -22.21 3.21
C GLU A 67 2.61 -20.99 2.99
N PRO A 68 3.94 -21.13 3.19
CA PRO A 68 4.91 -20.06 2.93
C PRO A 68 4.85 -19.49 1.51
N LEU A 69 4.54 -20.33 0.52
CA LEU A 69 4.40 -19.89 -0.87
C LEU A 69 3.23 -18.91 -1.04
N ASN A 70 2.08 -19.17 -0.41
CA ASN A 70 0.92 -18.28 -0.47
C ASN A 70 1.20 -16.95 0.25
N LYS A 71 1.92 -17.01 1.38
CA LYS A 71 2.43 -15.80 2.05
C LYS A 71 3.36 -14.99 1.13
N HIS A 72 4.26 -15.65 0.41
CA HIS A 72 5.16 -14.99 -0.55
C HIS A 72 4.37 -14.33 -1.70
N ILE A 73 3.45 -15.06 -2.33
CA ILE A 73 2.60 -14.54 -3.41
C ILE A 73 1.82 -13.32 -2.93
N TYR A 74 1.26 -13.37 -1.72
CA TYR A 74 0.52 -12.26 -1.13
C TYR A 74 1.39 -11.01 -0.92
N LEU A 75 2.58 -11.18 -0.34
CA LEU A 75 3.52 -10.07 -0.15
C LEU A 75 3.97 -9.47 -1.49
N ARG A 76 4.23 -10.29 -2.51
CA ARG A 76 4.54 -9.83 -3.87
C ARG A 76 3.39 -9.04 -4.48
N ALA A 77 2.15 -9.53 -4.33
CA ALA A 77 0.98 -8.81 -4.81
C ALA A 77 0.81 -7.44 -4.14
N ILE A 78 1.12 -7.29 -2.84
CA ILE A 78 1.10 -5.98 -2.19
C ILE A 78 2.19 -5.08 -2.81
N GLN A 79 3.41 -5.60 -3.00
CA GLN A 79 4.49 -4.83 -3.62
C GLN A 79 4.13 -4.30 -5.01
N ASP A 80 3.54 -5.16 -5.85
CA ASP A 80 3.15 -4.83 -7.21
C ASP A 80 1.96 -3.86 -7.29
N ASN A 81 1.24 -3.62 -6.18
CA ASN A 81 0.09 -2.72 -6.15
C ASN A 81 0.36 -1.43 -5.35
N ASN A 82 1.09 -1.51 -4.24
CA ASN A 82 1.34 -0.42 -3.31
C ASN A 82 2.64 -0.69 -2.55
N GLU A 83 3.75 -0.15 -3.07
CA GLU A 83 5.07 -0.35 -2.49
C GLU A 83 5.19 0.28 -1.10
N THR A 84 4.50 1.40 -0.85
CA THR A 84 4.52 2.05 0.46
C THR A 84 3.94 1.14 1.55
N LEU A 85 2.80 0.49 1.25
CA LEU A 85 2.19 -0.48 2.17
C LEU A 85 3.08 -1.71 2.36
N PHE A 86 3.68 -2.23 1.29
CA PHE A 86 4.60 -3.37 1.35
C PHE A 86 5.75 -3.12 2.34
N TYR A 87 6.49 -2.02 2.16
CA TYR A 87 7.62 -1.71 3.02
C TYR A 87 7.18 -1.37 4.45
N ARG A 88 6.05 -0.68 4.63
CA ARG A 88 5.51 -0.38 5.96
C ARG A 88 5.12 -1.65 6.73
N LEU A 89 4.52 -2.63 6.05
CA LEU A 89 4.15 -3.92 6.61
C LEU A 89 5.40 -4.71 7.02
N ILE A 90 6.38 -4.85 6.11
CA ILE A 90 7.64 -5.56 6.40
C ILE A 90 8.38 -4.92 7.55
N GLN A 91 8.47 -3.59 7.59
CA GLN A 91 9.14 -2.89 8.70
C GLN A 91 8.50 -3.21 10.05
N SER A 92 7.19 -3.47 10.09
CA SER A 92 6.47 -3.79 11.33
C SER A 92 6.63 -5.24 11.76
N HIS A 93 6.92 -6.16 10.83
CA HIS A 93 6.95 -7.62 11.05
C HIS A 93 8.19 -8.28 10.40
N ILE A 94 9.33 -7.59 10.46
CA ILE A 94 10.51 -7.96 9.66
C ILE A 94 11.03 -9.37 9.98
N GLU A 95 11.07 -9.75 11.25
CA GLU A 95 11.57 -11.06 11.69
C GLU A 95 10.74 -12.21 11.11
N GLU A 96 9.41 -12.04 11.05
CA GLU A 96 8.48 -13.04 10.50
C GLU A 96 8.51 -13.08 8.97
N MET A 97 8.63 -11.92 8.32
CA MET A 97 8.47 -11.80 6.87
C MET A 97 9.77 -11.97 6.08
N MET A 98 10.94 -11.71 6.68
CA MET A 98 12.24 -11.84 6.00
C MET A 98 12.47 -13.22 5.37
N PRO A 99 12.21 -14.35 6.06
CA PRO A 99 12.35 -15.70 5.47
C PRO A 99 11.36 -16.00 4.35
N ILE A 100 10.28 -15.23 4.23
CA ILE A 100 9.26 -15.38 3.18
C ILE A 100 9.63 -14.60 1.93
N ILE A 101 10.22 -13.41 2.08
CA ILE A 101 10.60 -12.53 0.95
C ILE A 101 12.01 -12.79 0.43
N TYR A 102 12.86 -13.44 1.22
CA TYR A 102 14.25 -13.73 0.89
C TYR A 102 14.57 -15.22 1.04
N THR A 103 15.67 -15.66 0.43
CA THR A 103 16.12 -17.05 0.56
C THR A 103 16.32 -17.42 2.03
N PRO A 104 15.94 -18.64 2.46
CA PRO A 104 16.24 -19.10 3.80
C PRO A 104 17.76 -19.09 4.02
N THR A 105 18.18 -18.72 5.23
CA THR A 105 19.59 -18.74 5.65
C THR A 105 20.07 -20.17 5.88
#